data_AF-A0A3A8STQ3-F1
#
_entry.id   AF-A0A3A8STQ3-F1
#
_cell.length_a   1.000
_cell.length_b   1.000
_cell.length_c   1.000
_cell.angle_alpha   90.00
_cell.angle_beta   90.00
_cell.angle_gamma   90.00
#
_symmetry.space_group_name_H-M   'P 1'
#
loop_
_entity.id
_entity.type
_entity.pdbx_description
1 polymer ?
#
loop_
_entity_poly.entity_id
_entity_poly.type
_entity_poly.pdbx_seq_one_letter_code
_entity_poly.pdbx_strand_id
1 'polypeptide(L)'
;NVDELVRHRQSLREAAPADVTAQPLWADYVAYLETRAAEIKKGIAEKGPLKWAGYQLVRDRYARGLAFEQTMVSLLEVDAALPRAQRRWLKDFDQPRIETHVGVAKADLRFADVLVIEEGPAAGPSPRVETFSFKSRDLLGLDGAALAAQVVADARAALKYYGETLNIRRPGLEQTAQIKRVRLIYEETFKPLEPDALERAVNRAESRAKGVEVLFQ
;
A
#
# COMPACT_ATOMS: atom_id res chain seq x y z
N ASN A 1 21.07 -27.30 -3.13
CA ASN A 1 22.51 -27.02 -3.33
C ASN A 1 22.66 -25.82 -4.28
N VAL A 2 23.63 -24.92 -4.11
CA VAL A 2 23.84 -23.74 -5.00
C VAL A 2 24.09 -24.18 -6.45
N ASP A 3 24.80 -25.29 -6.66
CA ASP A 3 25.10 -25.79 -8.01
C ASP A 3 23.87 -26.35 -8.74
N GLU A 4 22.88 -26.84 -8.00
CA GLU A 4 21.58 -27.25 -8.56
C GLU A 4 20.76 -26.04 -8.99
N LEU A 5 20.81 -24.93 -8.23
CA LEU A 5 20.14 -23.68 -8.61
C LEU A 5 20.77 -23.08 -9.87
N VAL A 6 22.09 -23.13 -10.00
CA VAL A 6 22.83 -22.67 -11.18
C VAL A 6 22.46 -23.49 -12.43
N ARG A 7 22.40 -24.82 -12.31
CA ARG A 7 21.99 -25.72 -13.40
C ARG A 7 20.52 -25.55 -13.78
N HIS A 8 19.63 -25.51 -12.79
CA HIS A 8 18.20 -25.28 -13.03
C HIS A 8 17.98 -23.94 -13.75
N ARG A 9 18.64 -22.87 -13.32
CA ARG A 9 18.61 -21.57 -14.01
C ARG A 9 19.04 -21.66 -15.47
N GLN A 10 20.14 -22.37 -15.75
CA GLN A 10 20.64 -22.49 -17.13
C GLN A 10 19.60 -23.13 -18.05
N SER A 11 18.90 -24.17 -17.56
CA SER A 11 17.79 -24.77 -18.30
C SER A 11 16.61 -23.81 -18.53
N LEU A 12 16.29 -22.95 -17.54
CA LEU A 12 15.18 -21.99 -17.64
C LEU A 12 15.48 -20.78 -18.55
N ARG A 13 16.77 -20.48 -18.80
CA ARG A 13 17.21 -19.48 -19.77
C ARG A 13 17.09 -19.99 -21.21
N GLU A 14 17.32 -21.28 -21.42
CA GLU A 14 17.32 -21.91 -22.74
C GLU A 14 15.89 -22.14 -23.25
N ALA A 15 14.95 -22.47 -22.36
CA ALA A 15 13.54 -22.56 -22.70
C ALA A 15 12.66 -22.17 -21.50
N ALA A 16 11.68 -21.29 -21.75
CA ALA A 16 10.56 -21.13 -20.86
C ALA A 16 9.72 -22.43 -20.88
N PRO A 17 9.29 -22.96 -19.73
CA PRO A 17 8.29 -24.03 -19.67
C PRO A 17 7.04 -23.67 -20.48
N ALA A 18 6.43 -24.66 -21.13
CA ALA A 18 5.31 -24.45 -22.06
C ALA A 18 4.06 -23.83 -21.40
N ASP A 19 3.92 -23.95 -20.08
CA ASP A 19 2.89 -23.35 -19.24
C ASP A 19 3.14 -21.86 -18.93
N VAL A 20 4.29 -21.31 -19.32
CA VAL A 20 4.63 -19.89 -19.17
C VAL A 20 4.13 -19.11 -20.39
N THR A 21 2.90 -18.60 -20.29
CA THR A 21 2.30 -17.73 -21.31
C THR A 21 2.56 -16.24 -21.07
N ALA A 22 3.12 -15.86 -19.91
CA ALA A 22 3.29 -14.49 -19.45
C ALA A 22 4.70 -13.91 -19.75
N GLN A 23 5.01 -13.66 -21.02
CA GLN A 23 6.13 -12.76 -21.38
C GLN A 23 5.61 -11.31 -21.25
N PRO A 24 6.24 -10.40 -20.46
CA PRO A 24 7.65 -10.30 -20.08
C PRO A 24 8.07 -10.81 -18.67
N LEU A 25 7.14 -11.28 -17.83
CA LEU A 25 7.44 -11.65 -16.42
C LEU A 25 8.42 -12.84 -16.27
N TRP A 26 8.56 -13.68 -17.30
CA TRP A 26 9.53 -14.78 -17.29
C TRP A 26 10.99 -14.30 -17.21
N ALA A 27 11.34 -13.26 -17.95
CA ALA A 27 12.70 -12.71 -17.93
C ALA A 27 13.04 -12.13 -16.54
N ASP A 28 12.09 -11.43 -15.92
CA ASP A 28 12.22 -10.93 -14.55
C ASP A 28 12.38 -12.06 -13.53
N TYR A 29 11.67 -13.17 -13.72
CA TYR A 29 11.80 -14.34 -12.86
C TYR A 29 13.19 -14.97 -12.97
N VAL A 30 13.72 -15.13 -14.18
CA VAL A 30 15.09 -15.62 -14.40
C VAL A 30 16.12 -14.69 -13.74
N ALA A 31 15.96 -13.37 -13.88
CA ALA A 31 16.81 -12.39 -13.20
C ALA A 31 16.69 -12.44 -11.67
N TYR A 32 15.48 -12.65 -11.14
CA TYR A 32 15.24 -12.86 -9.71
C TYR A 32 15.97 -14.11 -9.19
N LEU A 33 15.95 -15.22 -9.93
CA LEU A 33 16.70 -16.44 -9.58
C LEU A 33 18.21 -16.17 -9.51
N GLU A 34 18.75 -15.36 -10.42
CA GLU A 34 20.17 -14.99 -10.46
C GLU A 34 20.59 -14.18 -9.25
N THR A 35 19.86 -13.10 -8.96
CA THR A 35 20.10 -12.27 -7.79
C THR A 35 20.06 -13.11 -6.52
N ARG A 36 19.04 -13.98 -6.40
CA ARG A 36 18.87 -14.80 -5.19
C ARG A 36 19.97 -15.84 -5.02
N ALA A 37 20.41 -16.48 -6.10
CA ALA A 37 21.54 -17.42 -6.06
C ALA A 37 22.84 -16.71 -5.65
N ALA A 38 23.08 -15.48 -6.14
CA ALA A 38 24.23 -14.67 -5.76
C ALA A 38 24.18 -14.26 -4.27
N GLU A 39 23.00 -13.89 -3.76
CA GLU A 39 22.80 -13.58 -2.33
C GLU A 39 23.07 -14.79 -1.44
N ILE A 40 22.61 -15.98 -1.82
CA ILE A 40 22.87 -17.22 -1.06
C ILE A 40 24.36 -17.53 -1.04
N LYS A 41 25.04 -17.42 -2.20
CA LYS A 41 26.50 -17.63 -2.28
C LYS A 41 27.28 -16.66 -1.39
N LYS A 42 26.78 -15.42 -1.23
CA LYS A 42 27.36 -14.39 -0.35
C LYS A 42 26.94 -14.52 1.12
N GLY A 43 26.08 -15.47 1.48
CA GLY A 43 25.54 -15.61 2.83
C GLY A 43 24.57 -14.49 3.23
N ILE A 44 24.08 -13.70 2.28
CA ILE A 44 23.09 -12.62 2.50
C ILE A 44 21.68 -13.21 2.67
N ALA A 45 21.42 -14.33 2.00
CA ALA A 45 20.13 -15.00 1.96
C ALA A 45 20.24 -16.46 2.42
N GLU A 46 19.37 -16.86 3.34
CA GLU A 46 19.29 -18.26 3.80
C GLU A 46 18.31 -19.11 2.98
N LYS A 47 17.23 -18.48 2.48
CA LYS A 47 16.16 -19.18 1.74
C LYS A 47 16.37 -19.10 0.24
N GLY A 48 16.15 -20.23 -0.43
CA GLY A 48 16.07 -20.36 -1.89
C GLY A 48 15.00 -19.45 -2.51
N PRO A 49 15.08 -19.20 -3.83
CA PRO A 49 14.07 -18.41 -4.52
C PRO A 49 12.69 -19.06 -4.51
N LEU A 50 11.65 -18.25 -4.65
CA LEU A 50 10.30 -18.73 -4.92
C LEU A 50 10.26 -19.52 -6.23
N LYS A 51 9.43 -20.56 -6.28
CA LYS A 51 9.05 -21.21 -7.55
C LYS A 51 8.22 -20.24 -8.40
N TRP A 52 8.18 -20.46 -9.71
CA TRP A 52 7.47 -19.62 -10.69
C TRP A 52 6.06 -19.23 -10.23
N ALA A 53 5.20 -20.19 -9.87
CA ALA A 53 3.84 -19.90 -9.40
C ALA A 53 3.79 -18.98 -8.16
N GLY A 54 4.73 -19.14 -7.22
CA GLY A 54 4.82 -18.28 -6.03
C GLY A 54 5.36 -16.89 -6.36
N TYR A 55 6.32 -16.79 -7.28
CA TYR A 55 6.81 -15.52 -7.79
C TYR A 55 5.72 -14.75 -8.53
N GLN A 56 5.00 -15.43 -9.43
CA GLN A 56 3.92 -14.86 -10.21
C GLN A 56 2.80 -14.34 -9.30
N LEU A 57 2.37 -15.12 -8.30
CA LEU A 57 1.39 -14.68 -7.30
C LEU A 57 1.81 -13.39 -6.57
N VAL A 58 3.09 -13.26 -6.19
CA VAL A 58 3.59 -12.05 -5.52
C VAL A 58 3.63 -10.88 -6.49
N ARG A 59 4.06 -11.09 -7.74
CA ARG A 59 4.10 -10.04 -8.77
C ARG A 59 2.70 -9.55 -9.13
N ASP A 60 1.73 -10.45 -9.28
CA ASP A 60 0.35 -10.11 -9.61
C ASP A 60 -0.29 -9.29 -8.48
N ARG A 61 -0.07 -9.69 -7.22
CA ARG A 61 -0.54 -8.92 -6.05
C ARG A 61 0.11 -7.55 -5.96
N TYR A 62 1.42 -7.46 -6.25
CA TYR A 62 2.13 -6.18 -6.27
C TYR A 62 1.61 -5.27 -7.39
N ALA A 63 1.48 -5.78 -8.61
CA ALA A 63 0.98 -5.03 -9.76
C ALA A 63 -0.46 -4.54 -9.52
N ARG A 64 -1.31 -5.38 -8.93
CA ARG A 64 -2.67 -4.99 -8.53
C ARG A 64 -2.67 -3.88 -7.48
N GLY A 65 -1.85 -4.01 -6.45
CA GLY A 65 -1.70 -2.98 -5.43
C GLY A 65 -1.26 -1.63 -6.01
N LEU A 66 -0.30 -1.65 -6.93
CA LEU A 66 0.18 -0.46 -7.63
C LEU A 66 -0.91 0.16 -8.52
N ALA A 67 -1.66 -0.66 -9.26
CA ALA A 67 -2.76 -0.19 -10.10
C ALA A 67 -3.89 0.44 -9.28
N PHE A 68 -4.21 -0.15 -8.13
CA PHE A 68 -5.19 0.41 -7.20
C PHE A 68 -4.72 1.76 -6.64
N GLU A 69 -3.47 1.85 -6.19
CA GLU A 69 -2.90 3.11 -5.72
C GLU A 69 -2.94 4.20 -6.81
N GLN A 70 -2.51 3.88 -8.03
CA GLN A 70 -2.54 4.82 -9.15
C GLN A 70 -3.96 5.32 -9.42
N THR A 71 -4.94 4.42 -9.41
CA THR A 71 -6.36 4.76 -9.58
C THR A 71 -6.83 5.70 -8.47
N MET A 72 -6.50 5.39 -7.22
CA MET A 72 -6.88 6.24 -6.08
C MET A 72 -6.21 7.61 -6.11
N VAL A 73 -4.93 7.70 -6.49
CA VAL A 73 -4.24 8.98 -6.67
C VAL A 73 -4.93 9.82 -7.74
N SER A 74 -5.23 9.24 -8.91
CA SER A 74 -5.96 9.95 -9.97
C SER A 74 -7.35 10.43 -9.50
N LEU A 75 -8.07 9.63 -8.71
CA LEU A 75 -9.35 10.07 -8.13
C LEU A 75 -9.18 11.24 -7.16
N LEU A 76 -8.12 11.26 -6.34
CA LEU A 76 -7.83 12.37 -5.45
C LEU A 76 -7.43 13.64 -6.21
N GLU A 77 -6.65 13.51 -7.29
CA GLU A 77 -6.27 14.64 -8.14
C GLU A 77 -7.48 15.26 -8.84
N VAL A 78 -8.37 14.42 -9.38
CA VAL A 78 -9.65 14.87 -9.94
C VAL A 78 -10.50 15.56 -8.87
N ASP A 79 -10.60 14.99 -7.67
CA ASP A 79 -11.33 15.59 -6.55
C ASP A 79 -10.72 16.95 -6.15
N ALA A 80 -9.39 17.07 -6.08
CA ALA A 80 -8.69 18.31 -5.77
C ALA A 80 -8.97 19.43 -6.78
N ALA A 81 -9.13 19.08 -8.06
CA ALA A 81 -9.41 20.03 -9.13
C ALA A 81 -10.85 20.60 -9.09
N LEU A 82 -11.78 19.92 -8.40
CA LEU A 82 -13.16 20.40 -8.27
C LEU A 82 -13.26 21.60 -7.33
N PRO A 83 -14.30 22.46 -7.48
CA PRO A 83 -14.65 23.44 -6.46
C PRO A 83 -14.87 22.76 -5.11
N ARG A 84 -14.40 23.39 -4.02
CA ARG A 84 -14.42 22.82 -2.66
C ARG A 84 -15.76 22.18 -2.26
N ALA A 85 -16.89 22.79 -2.62
CA ALA A 85 -18.23 22.30 -2.30
C ALA A 85 -18.63 20.99 -3.04
N GLN A 86 -17.95 20.66 -4.14
CA GLN A 86 -18.20 19.46 -4.96
C GLN A 86 -17.24 18.31 -4.62
N ARG A 87 -16.19 18.58 -3.84
CA ARG A 87 -15.19 17.59 -3.43
C ARG A 87 -15.82 16.57 -2.49
N ARG A 88 -15.57 15.29 -2.73
CA ARG A 88 -15.94 14.16 -1.87
C ARG A 88 -14.89 13.94 -0.78
N TRP A 89 -13.63 13.88 -1.17
CA TRP A 89 -12.54 13.47 -0.28
C TRP A 89 -11.89 14.68 0.38
N LEU A 90 -11.61 15.72 -0.39
CA LEU A 90 -10.76 16.85 -0.01
C LEU A 90 -11.54 18.13 0.30
N LYS A 91 -12.83 18.01 0.67
CA LYS A 91 -13.71 19.14 1.05
C LYS A 91 -13.21 19.97 2.24
N ASP A 92 -12.39 19.35 3.09
CA ASP A 92 -11.81 19.98 4.27
C ASP A 92 -10.54 20.79 3.93
N PHE A 93 -10.08 20.74 2.67
CA PHE A 93 -8.93 21.47 2.17
C PHE A 93 -9.36 22.62 1.26
N ASP A 94 -8.67 23.75 1.34
CA ASP A 94 -8.85 24.86 0.40
C ASP A 94 -8.04 24.61 -0.87
N GLN A 95 -6.72 24.43 -0.71
CA GLN A 95 -5.76 24.11 -1.75
C GLN A 95 -4.97 22.84 -1.38
N PRO A 96 -5.54 21.64 -1.62
CA PRO A 96 -4.85 20.40 -1.31
C PRO A 96 -3.68 20.14 -2.26
N ARG A 97 -2.50 19.89 -1.71
CA ARG A 97 -1.35 19.31 -2.41
C ARG A 97 -1.23 17.83 -2.10
N ILE A 98 -1.28 17.01 -3.15
CA ILE A 98 -1.20 15.55 -3.07
C ILE A 98 0.25 15.13 -3.30
N GLU A 99 0.80 14.34 -2.38
CA GLU A 99 2.15 13.83 -2.45
C GLU A 99 2.15 12.32 -2.24
N THR A 100 2.72 11.57 -3.19
CA THR A 100 2.77 10.11 -3.14
C THR A 100 4.13 9.64 -2.65
N HIS A 101 4.18 8.43 -2.08
CA HIS A 101 5.43 7.76 -1.70
C HIS A 101 6.32 8.63 -0.81
N VAL A 102 5.73 9.28 0.19
CA VAL A 102 6.44 10.25 1.04
C VAL A 102 7.15 9.52 2.17
N GLY A 103 8.47 9.70 2.27
CA GLY A 103 9.25 9.22 3.41
C GLY A 103 8.80 9.88 4.71
N VAL A 104 8.40 9.08 5.69
CA VAL A 104 7.93 9.52 7.01
C VAL A 104 8.62 8.72 8.13
N ALA A 105 8.83 9.38 9.27
CA ALA A 105 9.41 8.76 10.45
C ALA A 105 8.53 8.98 11.69
N LYS A 106 8.07 7.87 12.28
CA LYS A 106 7.31 7.85 13.54
C LYS A 106 7.76 6.69 14.44
N ALA A 107 7.27 5.48 14.19
CA ALA A 107 7.69 4.27 14.90
C ALA A 107 8.95 3.64 14.26
N ASP A 108 9.10 3.82 12.95
CA ASP A 108 10.23 3.47 12.11
C ASP A 108 10.20 4.40 10.88
N LEU A 109 11.17 4.22 9.96
CA LEU A 109 11.19 4.91 8.67
C LEU A 109 10.35 4.13 7.66
N ARG A 110 9.36 4.77 7.04
CA ARG A 110 8.48 4.18 6.02
C ARG A 110 8.13 5.18 4.93
N PHE A 111 7.51 4.67 3.87
CA PHE A 111 6.79 5.49 2.91
C PHE A 111 5.30 5.47 3.24
N ALA A 112 4.69 6.66 3.27
CA ALA A 112 3.24 6.80 3.24
C ALA A 112 2.79 6.75 1.77
N ASP A 113 1.68 6.04 1.52
CA ASP A 113 1.13 5.88 0.18
C ASP A 113 0.80 7.27 -0.40
N VAL A 114 0.01 8.06 0.34
CA VAL A 114 -0.28 9.46 0.02
C VAL A 114 -0.37 10.33 1.28
N LEU A 115 0.25 11.51 1.23
CA LEU A 115 -0.06 12.64 2.11
C LEU A 115 -0.79 13.72 1.32
N VAL A 116 -1.84 14.29 1.91
CA VAL A 116 -2.48 15.51 1.41
C VAL A 116 -2.20 16.64 2.39
N ILE A 117 -1.57 17.70 1.89
CA ILE A 117 -1.08 18.83 2.66
C ILE A 117 -1.82 20.08 2.19
N GLU A 118 -2.35 20.87 3.12
CA GLU A 118 -2.92 22.18 2.82
C GLU A 118 -1.82 23.15 2.39
N GLU A 119 -2.04 23.84 1.26
CA GLU A 119 -1.17 24.89 0.77
C GLU A 119 -1.86 26.25 0.72
N GLY A 120 -1.10 27.27 0.31
CA GLY A 120 -1.62 28.62 0.15
C GLY A 120 -1.83 29.35 1.48
N PRO A 121 -2.49 30.52 1.45
CA PRO A 121 -2.60 31.40 2.61
C PRO A 121 -3.33 30.77 3.82
N ALA A 122 -4.24 29.82 3.57
CA ALA A 122 -5.04 29.16 4.60
C ALA A 122 -4.25 28.11 5.41
N ALA A 123 -3.13 27.63 4.88
CA ALA A 123 -2.29 26.61 5.53
C ALA A 123 -1.73 27.08 6.88
N GLY A 124 -1.42 28.38 6.99
CA GLY A 124 -0.77 28.94 8.17
C GLY A 124 0.59 28.29 8.49
N PRO A 125 1.11 28.44 9.72
CA PRO A 125 2.41 27.89 10.11
C PRO A 125 2.40 26.39 10.39
N SER A 126 1.23 25.75 10.41
CA SER A 126 1.07 24.32 10.70
C SER A 126 -0.03 23.77 9.78
N PRO A 127 0.31 23.46 8.52
CA PRO A 127 -0.67 23.05 7.52
C PRO A 127 -1.47 21.84 7.99
N ARG A 128 -2.73 21.76 7.56
CA ARG A 128 -3.51 20.51 7.69
C ARG A 128 -2.79 19.43 6.88
N VAL A 129 -2.59 18.29 7.49
CA VAL A 129 -2.08 17.09 6.80
C VAL A 129 -3.01 15.92 7.08
N GLU A 130 -3.41 15.22 6.02
CA GLU A 130 -4.10 13.93 6.09
C GLU A 130 -3.28 12.85 5.38
N THR A 131 -3.40 11.62 5.86
CA THR A 131 -2.76 10.47 5.23
C THR A 131 -3.83 9.59 4.60
N PHE A 132 -3.62 9.13 3.38
CA PHE A 132 -4.38 8.05 2.78
C PHE A 132 -3.47 6.82 2.72
N SER A 133 -3.95 5.69 3.25
CA SER A 133 -3.28 4.40 3.10
C SER A 133 -4.18 3.43 2.37
N PHE A 134 -3.65 2.85 1.30
CA PHE A 134 -4.37 1.99 0.39
C PHE A 134 -4.10 0.52 0.68
N LYS A 135 -5.13 -0.32 0.51
CA LYS A 135 -5.05 -1.77 0.74
C LYS A 135 -5.77 -2.54 -0.36
N SER A 136 -5.00 -3.10 -1.28
CA SER A 136 -5.47 -4.15 -2.20
C SER A 136 -5.40 -5.53 -1.52
N ARG A 137 -6.09 -5.66 -0.38
CA ARG A 137 -6.15 -6.92 0.38
C ARG A 137 -7.36 -7.72 -0.06
N ASP A 138 -7.15 -9.03 -0.25
CA ASP A 138 -8.26 -9.93 -0.43
C ASP A 138 -8.96 -10.20 0.91
N LEU A 139 -10.18 -9.68 1.08
CA LEU A 139 -11.02 -9.92 2.25
C LEU A 139 -12.18 -10.88 1.94
N LEU A 140 -12.23 -11.45 0.74
CA LEU A 140 -13.24 -12.43 0.37
C LEU A 140 -13.10 -13.67 1.27
N GLY A 141 -14.25 -14.18 1.72
CA GLY A 141 -14.31 -15.35 2.60
C GLY A 141 -13.90 -15.07 4.06
N LEU A 142 -13.52 -13.85 4.42
CA LEU A 142 -13.44 -13.45 5.83
C LEU A 142 -14.80 -13.00 6.33
N ASP A 143 -15.20 -13.52 7.49
CA ASP A 143 -16.44 -13.13 8.14
C ASP A 143 -16.22 -12.79 9.62
N GLY A 144 -17.28 -12.27 10.24
CA GLY A 144 -17.42 -12.07 11.68
C GLY A 144 -16.16 -11.57 12.38
N ALA A 145 -15.59 -12.42 13.24
CA ALA A 145 -14.44 -12.09 14.06
C ALA A 145 -13.13 -11.99 13.27
N ALA A 146 -12.95 -12.80 12.23
CA ALA A 146 -11.74 -12.80 11.43
C ALA A 146 -11.62 -11.52 10.59
N LEU A 147 -12.72 -11.11 9.94
CA LEU A 147 -12.80 -9.84 9.23
C LEU A 147 -12.53 -8.67 10.17
N ALA A 148 -13.21 -8.64 11.32
CA ALA A 148 -13.04 -7.57 12.29
C ALA A 148 -11.61 -7.50 12.85
N ALA A 149 -10.98 -8.64 13.13
CA ALA A 149 -9.59 -8.67 13.58
C ALA A 149 -8.63 -8.11 12.52
N GLN A 150 -8.83 -8.47 11.26
CA GLN A 150 -8.01 -8.00 10.14
C GLN A 150 -8.13 -6.47 9.96
N VAL A 151 -9.36 -5.94 9.88
CA VAL A 151 -9.59 -4.50 9.68
C VAL A 151 -9.09 -3.67 10.87
N VAL A 152 -9.27 -4.16 12.11
CA VAL A 152 -8.70 -3.52 13.31
C VAL A 152 -7.17 -3.51 13.28
N ALA A 153 -6.54 -4.61 12.85
CA ALA A 153 -5.08 -4.69 12.77
C ALA A 153 -4.53 -3.70 11.73
N ASP A 154 -5.15 -3.63 10.56
CA ASP A 154 -4.75 -2.69 9.51
C ASP A 154 -4.97 -1.23 9.94
N ALA A 155 -6.09 -0.90 10.59
CA ALA A 155 -6.36 0.44 11.12
C ALA A 155 -5.35 0.85 12.20
N ARG A 156 -5.01 -0.06 13.13
CA ARG A 156 -3.98 0.19 14.13
C ARG A 156 -2.61 0.39 13.52
N ALA A 157 -2.26 -0.39 12.50
CA ALA A 157 -1.02 -0.20 11.77
C ALA A 157 -1.00 1.16 11.08
N ALA A 158 -2.07 1.54 10.39
CA ALA A 158 -2.19 2.83 9.72
C ALA A 158 -2.03 3.99 10.72
N LEU A 159 -2.69 3.94 11.89
CA LEU A 159 -2.53 4.94 12.95
C LEU A 159 -1.10 4.96 13.50
N LYS A 160 -0.54 3.78 13.81
CA LYS A 160 0.80 3.63 14.39
C LYS A 160 1.88 4.26 13.50
N TYR A 161 1.78 4.09 12.20
CA TYR A 161 2.81 4.52 11.25
C TYR A 161 2.53 5.88 10.62
N TYR A 162 1.26 6.25 10.43
CA TYR A 162 0.87 7.36 9.56
C TYR A 162 -0.12 8.35 10.17
N GLY A 163 -0.52 8.19 11.43
CA GLY A 163 -1.40 9.14 12.13
C GLY A 163 -0.69 9.88 13.27
N GLU A 164 -1.45 10.68 14.01
CA GLU A 164 -0.95 11.49 15.14
C GLU A 164 0.19 12.42 14.69
N THR A 165 1.28 12.54 15.48
CA THR A 165 2.46 13.31 15.09
C THR A 165 3.46 12.43 14.35
N LEU A 166 3.93 12.86 13.18
CA LEU A 166 5.02 12.19 12.44
C LEU A 166 5.96 13.21 11.80
N ASN A 167 7.18 12.77 11.46
CA ASN A 167 8.15 13.60 10.76
C ASN A 167 8.13 13.27 9.27
N ILE A 168 7.82 14.25 8.43
CA ILE A 168 7.99 14.16 6.97
C ILE A 168 9.49 14.34 6.66
N ARG A 169 10.04 13.44 5.85
CA ARG A 169 11.49 13.36 5.53
C ARG A 169 11.80 13.66 4.07
N ARG A 170 10.79 14.03 3.27
CA ARG A 170 10.98 14.31 1.85
C ARG A 170 11.64 15.68 1.67
N PRO A 171 12.74 15.77 0.89
CA PRO A 171 13.35 17.04 0.52
C PRO A 171 12.35 18.06 -0.02
N GLY A 172 12.35 19.26 0.58
CA GLY A 172 11.44 20.35 0.25
C GLY A 172 10.09 20.32 0.98
N LEU A 173 9.83 19.31 1.82
CA LEU A 173 8.61 19.15 2.62
C LEU A 173 8.89 18.76 4.08
N GLU A 174 10.13 18.84 4.52
CA GLU A 174 10.53 18.38 5.84
C GLU A 174 9.84 19.18 6.95
N GLN A 175 9.06 18.48 7.76
CA GLN A 175 8.37 19.08 8.90
C GLN A 175 7.89 18.01 9.87
N THR A 176 7.63 18.41 11.10
CA THR A 176 6.83 17.63 12.04
C THR A 176 5.37 17.97 11.79
N ALA A 177 4.59 17.01 11.30
CA ALA A 177 3.19 17.18 10.97
C ALA A 177 2.30 16.52 12.03
N GLN A 178 1.22 17.23 12.44
CA GLN A 178 0.11 16.63 13.17
C GLN A 178 -0.95 16.16 12.17
N ILE A 179 -0.99 14.86 11.90
CA ILE A 179 -1.96 14.23 11.01
C ILE A 179 -3.36 14.37 11.61
N LYS A 180 -4.28 14.98 10.85
CA LYS A 180 -5.66 15.22 11.28
C LYS A 180 -6.55 14.00 11.12
N ARG A 181 -6.31 13.21 10.08
CA ARG A 181 -7.07 12.01 9.76
C ARG A 181 -6.20 11.04 8.97
N VAL A 182 -6.35 9.75 9.26
CA VAL A 182 -5.82 8.66 8.43
C VAL A 182 -7.00 8.00 7.74
N ARG A 183 -7.01 7.96 6.42
CA ARG A 183 -8.03 7.25 5.64
C ARG A 183 -7.44 5.93 5.18
N LEU A 184 -7.94 4.84 5.73
CA LEU A 184 -7.60 3.48 5.32
C LEU A 184 -8.60 3.05 4.24
N ILE A 185 -8.15 2.96 2.99
CA ILE A 185 -9.03 2.66 1.85
C ILE A 185 -8.70 1.28 1.31
N TYR A 186 -9.70 0.41 1.31
CA TYR A 186 -9.65 -0.92 0.71
C TYR A 186 -10.14 -0.88 -0.73
N GLU A 187 -9.57 -1.73 -1.56
CA GLU A 187 -10.08 -1.99 -2.91
C GLU A 187 -11.43 -2.72 -2.86
N GLU A 188 -12.44 -2.22 -3.57
CA GLU A 188 -13.80 -2.74 -3.56
C GLU A 188 -13.92 -4.14 -4.19
N THR A 189 -13.04 -4.49 -5.13
CA THR A 189 -13.00 -5.79 -5.81
C THR A 189 -13.00 -6.98 -4.82
N PHE A 190 -12.39 -6.82 -3.64
CA PHE A 190 -12.28 -7.87 -2.63
C PHE A 190 -13.05 -7.57 -1.35
N LYS A 191 -14.09 -6.75 -1.46
CA LYS A 191 -14.97 -6.41 -0.34
C LYS A 191 -15.76 -7.64 0.12
N PRO A 192 -15.89 -7.88 1.44
CA PRO A 192 -16.74 -8.94 1.97
C PRO A 192 -18.18 -8.82 1.48
N LEU A 193 -18.83 -9.96 1.23
CA LEU A 193 -20.19 -10.02 0.69
C LEU A 193 -21.26 -9.65 1.74
N GLU A 194 -21.01 -9.92 3.02
CA GLU A 194 -21.96 -9.70 4.12
C GLU A 194 -21.87 -8.25 4.65
N PRO A 195 -22.83 -7.37 4.33
CA PRO A 195 -22.71 -5.94 4.62
C PRO A 195 -22.69 -5.65 6.13
N ASP A 196 -23.52 -6.35 6.91
CA ASP A 196 -23.60 -6.15 8.36
C ASP A 196 -22.30 -6.58 9.06
N ALA A 197 -21.65 -7.63 8.57
CA ALA A 197 -20.37 -8.07 9.10
C ALA A 197 -19.27 -7.04 8.80
N LEU A 198 -19.31 -6.46 7.61
CA LEU A 198 -18.40 -5.41 7.19
C LEU A 198 -18.59 -4.13 8.03
N GLU A 199 -19.82 -3.68 8.20
CA GLU A 199 -20.13 -2.49 9.00
C GLU A 199 -19.65 -2.66 10.45
N ARG A 200 -19.90 -3.83 11.06
CA ARG A 200 -19.38 -4.14 12.41
C ARG A 200 -17.86 -4.13 12.45
N ALA A 201 -17.18 -4.64 11.42
CA ALA A 201 -15.72 -4.63 11.35
C ALA A 201 -15.16 -3.21 11.25
N VAL A 202 -15.75 -2.35 10.40
CA VAL A 202 -15.42 -0.93 10.25
C VAL A 202 -15.63 -0.19 11.57
N ASN A 203 -16.82 -0.25 12.17
CA ASN A 203 -17.13 0.41 13.43
C ASN A 203 -16.19 -0.03 14.56
N ARG A 204 -15.83 -1.32 14.60
CA ARG A 204 -14.86 -1.84 15.56
C ARG A 204 -13.45 -1.32 15.30
N ALA A 205 -13.03 -1.18 14.05
CA ALA A 205 -11.72 -0.63 13.70
C ALA A 205 -11.62 0.84 14.09
N GLU A 206 -12.59 1.67 13.71
CA GLU A 206 -12.59 3.11 13.98
C GLU A 206 -12.69 3.43 15.47
N SER A 207 -13.46 2.64 16.23
CA SER A 207 -13.51 2.77 17.70
C SER A 207 -12.20 2.38 18.39
N ARG A 208 -11.45 1.42 17.83
CA ARG A 208 -10.18 0.91 18.39
C ARG A 208 -8.95 1.66 17.91
N ALA A 209 -9.04 2.40 16.81
CA ALA A 209 -7.99 3.21 16.21
C ALA A 209 -8.55 4.61 15.93
N LYS A 210 -8.78 5.39 17.00
CA LYS A 210 -9.35 6.73 16.89
C LYS A 210 -8.50 7.61 15.98
N GLY A 211 -9.15 8.30 15.04
CA GLY A 211 -8.48 9.11 14.01
C GLY A 211 -8.24 8.39 12.69
N VAL A 212 -8.59 7.10 12.60
CA VAL A 212 -8.66 6.34 11.34
C VAL A 212 -10.11 6.30 10.85
N GLU A 213 -10.31 6.59 9.57
CA GLU A 213 -11.56 6.41 8.82
C GLU A 213 -11.35 5.23 7.85
N VAL A 214 -12.25 4.24 7.85
CA VAL A 214 -12.14 3.04 7.02
C VAL A 214 -13.15 3.07 5.88
N LEU A 215 -12.66 2.90 4.65
CA LEU A 215 -13.44 3.08 3.43
C LEU A 215 -13.16 1.97 2.42
N PHE A 216 -14.08 1.75 1.49
CA PHE A 216 -13.95 0.83 0.36
C PHE A 216 -14.18 1.60 -0.94
N GLN A 217 -13.31 1.42 -1.93
CA GLN A 217 -13.34 2.13 -3.22
C GLN A 217 -12.83 1.29 -4.38
#